data_AF-A0A955F4G0-F1
#
_entry.id   AF-A0A955F4G0-F1
#
_cell.length_a   1.000
_cell.length_b   1.000
_cell.length_c   1.000
_cell.angle_alpha   90.00
_cell.angle_beta   90.00
_cell.angle_gamma   90.00
#
_symmetry.space_group_name_H-M   'P 1'
#
loop_
_entity.id
_entity.type
_entity.pdbx_description
1 polymer ?
#
loop_
_entity_poly.entity_id
_entity_poly.type
_entity_poly.pdbx_seq_one_letter_code
_entity_poly.pdbx_strand_id
1 'polypeptide(L)'
;MEHPTLTQPVRIPPEPPAPPPRRRVVAIDVLRGFDMFWILGAGALLKSLEAVVDAPWLNSVTRQLQHVEWEGWTAYDIIFPLFIVICGASIPFSLLHIRDENGSAAAHRRLITRALLLFLIGVFFNGGLS
;
A
#
# COMPACT_ATOMS: atom_id res chain seq x y z
N MET A 1 52.13 -52.72 4.80
CA MET A 1 51.29 -52.05 3.79
C MET A 1 50.54 -50.94 4.53
N GLU A 2 51.21 -49.81 4.72
CA GLU A 2 50.63 -48.64 5.40
C GLU A 2 49.94 -47.81 4.31
N HIS A 3 48.61 -47.76 4.31
CA HIS A 3 47.83 -46.88 3.46
C HIS A 3 47.39 -45.67 4.30
N PRO A 4 48.10 -44.52 4.25
CA PRO A 4 47.60 -43.29 4.83
C PRO A 4 46.65 -42.65 3.82
N THR A 5 45.36 -42.72 4.06
CA THR A 5 44.40 -41.87 3.34
C THR A 5 43.46 -41.26 4.36
N LEU A 6 43.89 -40.10 4.87
CA LEU A 6 43.12 -39.24 5.74
C LEU A 6 41.89 -38.75 4.96
N THR A 7 40.75 -39.39 5.19
CA THR A 7 39.42 -38.86 4.85
C THR A 7 39.14 -37.67 5.76
N GLN A 8 39.66 -36.50 5.41
CA GLN A 8 39.16 -35.28 6.03
C GLN A 8 37.73 -35.03 5.52
N PRO A 9 36.74 -34.86 6.41
CA PRO A 9 35.40 -34.50 6.00
C PRO A 9 35.46 -33.14 5.30
N VAL A 10 34.88 -33.05 4.10
CA VAL A 10 34.72 -31.81 3.35
C VAL A 10 34.02 -30.80 4.26
N ARG A 11 34.75 -29.74 4.66
CA ARG A 11 34.19 -28.66 5.48
C ARG A 11 33.28 -27.83 4.57
N ILE A 12 31.97 -28.08 4.62
CA ILE A 12 30.98 -27.25 3.93
C ILE A 12 31.06 -25.85 4.57
N PRO A 13 31.32 -24.79 3.78
CA PRO A 13 31.28 -23.42 4.29
C PRO A 13 29.90 -23.14 4.92
N PRO A 14 29.84 -22.42 6.05
CA PRO A 14 28.56 -22.06 6.65
C PRO A 14 27.72 -21.30 5.62
N GLU A 15 26.47 -21.73 5.45
CA GLU A 15 25.51 -21.06 4.57
C GLU A 15 25.40 -19.58 5.00
N PRO A 16 25.46 -18.62 4.06
CA PRO A 16 25.34 -17.22 4.40
C PRO A 16 24.01 -16.98 5.14
N PRO A 17 24.02 -16.14 6.20
CA PRO A 17 22.83 -15.93 7.01
C PRO A 17 21.68 -15.43 6.13
N ALA A 18 20.52 -16.06 6.27
CA ALA A 18 19.31 -15.64 5.58
C ALA A 18 19.04 -14.15 5.88
N PRO A 19 18.66 -13.34 4.88
CA PRO A 19 18.35 -11.94 5.11
C PRO A 19 17.22 -11.83 6.15
N PRO A 20 17.28 -10.83 7.05
CA PRO A 20 16.28 -10.67 8.09
C PRO A 20 14.87 -10.57 7.46
N PRO A 21 13.85 -11.21 8.05
CA PRO A 21 12.51 -11.18 7.51
C PRO A 21 12.00 -9.74 7.49
N ARG A 22 11.66 -9.23 6.30
CA ARG A 22 11.06 -7.90 6.12
C ARG A 22 9.73 -7.84 6.86
N ARG A 23 9.69 -7.17 8.01
CA ARG A 23 8.49 -7.09 8.85
C ARG A 23 7.53 -6.05 8.28
N ARG A 24 6.65 -6.49 7.38
CA ARG A 24 5.55 -5.67 6.84
C ARG A 24 4.48 -5.48 7.91
N VAL A 25 3.91 -4.28 7.99
CA VAL A 25 2.82 -3.98 8.90
C VAL A 25 1.51 -4.31 8.21
N VAL A 26 1.00 -5.52 8.45
CA VAL A 26 -0.22 -6.05 7.81
C VAL A 26 -1.41 -5.11 7.98
N ALA A 27 -1.56 -4.47 9.15
CA ALA A 27 -2.63 -3.51 9.40
C ALA A 27 -2.59 -2.32 8.42
N ILE A 28 -1.40 -1.82 8.07
CA ILE A 28 -1.24 -0.71 7.11
C ILE A 28 -1.62 -1.15 5.70
N ASP A 29 -1.24 -2.36 5.31
CA ASP A 29 -1.55 -2.91 3.99
C ASP A 29 -3.06 -3.16 3.82
N VAL A 30 -3.73 -3.72 4.85
CA VAL A 30 -5.19 -3.95 4.87
C VAL A 30 -5.96 -2.63 4.82
N LEU A 31 -5.56 -1.65 5.63
CA LEU A 31 -6.25 -0.36 5.71
C LEU A 31 -6.12 0.43 4.40
N ARG A 32 -4.93 0.41 3.78
CA ARG A 32 -4.75 0.99 2.43
C ARG A 32 -5.59 0.28 1.38
N GLY A 33 -5.70 -1.04 1.46
CA GLY A 33 -6.54 -1.83 0.55
C GLY A 33 -8.03 -1.50 0.68
N PHE A 34 -8.49 -1.28 1.92
CA PHE A 34 -9.83 -0.80 2.22
C PHE A 34 -10.10 0.54 1.53
N ASP A 35 -9.20 1.52 1.66
CA ASP A 35 -9.34 2.83 1.01
C ASP A 35 -9.44 2.72 -0.53
N MET A 36 -8.57 1.91 -1.14
CA MET A 36 -8.59 1.70 -2.59
C MET A 36 -9.89 1.04 -3.06
N PHE A 37 -10.42 0.07 -2.32
CA PHE A 37 -11.70 -0.57 -2.65
C PHE A 37 -12.86 0.43 -2.67
N TRP A 38 -12.92 1.30 -1.66
CA TRP A 38 -14.00 2.30 -1.57
C TRP A 38 -13.90 3.37 -2.66
N ILE A 39 -12.69 3.88 -2.93
CA ILE A 39 -12.48 4.94 -3.93
C ILE A 39 -12.68 4.44 -5.36
N LEU A 40 -12.21 3.23 -5.70
CA LEU A 40 -12.23 2.76 -7.09
C LEU A 40 -13.57 2.12 -7.52
N GLY A 41 -14.34 1.51 -6.60
CA GLY A 41 -15.41 0.61 -7.06
C GLY A 41 -16.60 0.39 -6.15
N ALA A 42 -16.49 0.62 -4.84
CA ALA A 42 -17.58 0.30 -3.93
C ALA A 42 -18.87 1.11 -4.19
N GLY A 43 -18.75 2.39 -4.57
CA GLY A 43 -19.90 3.22 -4.94
C GLY A 43 -20.63 2.70 -6.19
N ALA A 44 -19.89 2.30 -7.23
CA ALA A 44 -20.45 1.72 -8.44
C ALA A 44 -21.07 0.34 -8.19
N LEU A 45 -20.41 -0.49 -7.38
CA LEU A 45 -20.91 -1.81 -6.97
C LEU A 45 -22.25 -1.71 -6.25
N LEU A 46 -22.36 -0.82 -5.26
CA LEU A 46 -23.57 -0.68 -4.47
C LEU A 46 -24.72 -0.08 -5.27
N LYS A 47 -24.44 0.87 -6.17
CA LYS A 47 -25.44 1.39 -7.12
C LYS A 47 -25.95 0.29 -8.07
N SER A 48 -25.07 -0.60 -8.53
CA SER A 48 -25.49 -1.73 -9.38
C SER A 48 -26.32 -2.76 -8.62
N LEU A 49 -26.06 -2.93 -7.32
CA LEU A 49 -26.78 -3.87 -6.46
C LEU A 49 -28.19 -3.34 -6.10
N GLU A 50 -28.33 -2.04 -5.88
CA GLU A 50 -29.62 -1.37 -5.68
C GLU A 50 -30.54 -1.52 -6.90
N ALA A 51 -29.99 -1.49 -8.12
CA ALA A 51 -30.76 -1.70 -9.34
C ALA A 51 -31.35 -3.13 -9.47
N VAL A 52 -30.83 -4.10 -8.71
CA VAL A 52 -31.25 -5.51 -8.77
C VAL A 52 -32.00 -5.93 -7.50
N VAL A 53 -31.71 -5.30 -6.36
CA VAL A 53 -32.27 -5.64 -5.05
C VAL A 53 -33.00 -4.43 -4.47
N ASP A 54 -34.34 -4.50 -4.47
CA ASP A 54 -35.19 -3.48 -3.86
C ASP A 54 -35.24 -3.66 -2.34
N ALA A 55 -34.23 -3.12 -1.66
CA ALA A 55 -34.04 -3.20 -0.22
C ALA A 55 -33.90 -1.80 0.41
N PRO A 56 -34.80 -1.39 1.34
CA PRO A 56 -34.78 -0.04 1.92
C PRO A 56 -33.48 0.31 2.67
N TRP A 57 -32.83 -0.68 3.29
CA TRP A 57 -31.56 -0.50 3.98
C TRP A 57 -30.40 -0.31 3.00
N LEU A 58 -30.47 -0.94 1.82
CA LEU A 58 -29.46 -0.84 0.77
C LEU A 58 -29.46 0.56 0.15
N ASN A 59 -30.65 1.15 0.00
CA ASN A 59 -30.86 2.52 -0.48
C ASN A 59 -30.24 3.56 0.49
N SER A 60 -30.37 3.33 1.81
CA SER A 60 -29.70 4.17 2.82
C SER A 60 -28.16 4.09 2.74
N VAL A 61 -27.61 2.91 2.46
CA VAL A 61 -26.15 2.69 2.33
C VAL A 61 -25.60 3.27 1.03
N THR A 62 -26.30 3.12 -0.10
CA THR A 62 -25.92 3.71 -1.38
C THR A 62 -25.94 5.23 -1.32
N ARG A 63 -26.92 5.83 -0.64
CA ARG A 63 -26.98 7.28 -0.44
C ARG A 63 -25.79 7.81 0.38
N GLN A 64 -25.24 7.02 1.28
CA GLN A 64 -24.01 7.33 2.05
C GLN A 64 -22.71 7.12 1.24
N LEU A 65 -22.80 6.73 -0.03
CA LEU A 65 -21.67 6.50 -0.94
C LEU A 65 -21.79 7.30 -2.23
N GLN A 66 -22.87 8.07 -2.38
CA GLN A 66 -23.03 9.07 -3.42
C GLN A 66 -22.52 10.40 -2.88
N HIS A 67 -21.65 11.08 -3.63
CA HIS A 67 -21.28 12.46 -3.34
C HIS A 67 -22.54 13.34 -3.47
N VAL A 68 -23.12 13.72 -2.34
CA VAL A 68 -24.17 14.75 -2.28
C VAL A 68 -23.49 16.12 -2.43
N GLU A 69 -24.21 17.10 -3.01
CA GLU A 69 -23.78 18.50 -3.01
C GLU A 69 -23.37 18.96 -1.61
N TRP A 70 -22.40 19.88 -1.57
CA TRP A 70 -21.44 20.26 -0.52
C TRP A 70 -21.99 20.71 0.86
N GLU A 71 -23.17 20.26 1.27
CA GLU A 71 -23.90 20.55 2.52
C GLU A 71 -24.33 19.24 3.23
N GLY A 72 -23.42 18.26 3.40
CA GLY A 72 -23.71 16.99 4.09
C GLY A 72 -22.47 16.24 4.60
N TRP A 73 -22.64 15.42 5.65
CA TRP A 73 -21.61 14.52 6.19
C TRP A 73 -21.85 13.10 5.64
N THR A 74 -20.89 12.57 4.89
CA THR A 74 -21.00 11.26 4.24
C THR A 74 -19.88 10.34 4.70
N ALA A 75 -20.14 9.04 4.89
CA ALA A 75 -19.10 8.09 5.31
C ALA A 75 -17.87 8.06 4.38
N TYR A 76 -18.06 8.41 3.11
CA TYR A 76 -17.00 8.55 2.11
C TYR A 76 -15.97 9.65 2.47
N ASP A 77 -16.37 10.68 3.21
CA ASP A 77 -15.49 11.80 3.59
C ASP A 77 -14.41 11.39 4.60
N ILE A 78 -14.61 10.27 5.31
CA ILE A 78 -13.66 9.73 6.31
C ILE A 78 -12.45 9.06 5.62
N ILE A 79 -12.61 8.61 4.38
CA ILE A 79 -11.54 7.91 3.63
C ILE A 79 -10.32 8.83 3.47
N PHE A 80 -10.54 10.12 3.21
CA PHE A 80 -9.45 11.07 2.99
C PHE A 80 -8.60 11.35 4.25
N PRO A 81 -9.19 11.70 5.42
CA PRO A 81 -8.46 11.79 6.68
C PRO A 81 -7.73 10.50 7.05
N LEU A 82 -8.37 9.34 6.84
CA LEU A 82 -7.76 8.04 7.12
C LEU A 82 -6.50 7.83 6.27
N PHE A 83 -6.60 8.12 4.97
CA PHE A 83 -5.49 7.98 4.03
C PHE A 83 -4.27 8.84 4.41
N ILE A 84 -4.48 10.10 4.81
CA ILE A 84 -3.39 10.99 5.25
C ILE A 84 -2.73 10.46 6.52
N VAL A 85 -3.50 9.95 7.49
CA VAL A 85 -2.95 9.38 8.73
C VAL A 85 -2.07 8.16 8.44
N ILE A 86 -2.52 7.25 7.56
CA ILE A 86 -1.75 6.07 7.15
C ILE A 86 -0.46 6.49 6.44
N CYS A 87 -0.55 7.45 5.51
CA CYS A 87 0.60 7.96 4.80
C CYS A 87 1.62 8.59 5.76
N GLY A 88 1.16 9.45 6.67
CA GLY A 88 1.98 10.08 7.70
C GLY A 88 2.65 9.08 8.63
N ALA A 89 1.92 8.07 9.11
CA ALA A 89 2.46 7.01 9.97
C ALA A 89 3.46 6.09 9.24
N SER A 90 3.33 5.94 7.92
CA SER A 90 4.20 5.05 7.12
C SER A 90 5.60 5.63 6.83
N ILE A 91 5.75 6.96 6.84
CA ILE A 91 7.02 7.66 6.57
C ILE A 91 8.12 7.33 7.61
N PRO A 92 7.91 7.51 8.93
CA PRO A 92 8.94 7.20 9.92
C PRO A 92 9.30 5.71 9.92
N PHE A 93 8.30 4.83 9.73
CA PHE A 93 8.53 3.38 9.66
C PHE A 93 9.40 3.00 8.45
N SER A 94 9.17 3.62 7.29
CA SER A 94 9.99 3.40 6.09
C SER A 94 11.40 3.99 6.22
N LEU A 95 11.57 5.14 6.86
CA LEU A 95 12.87 5.80 7.02
C LEU A 95 13.78 5.06 8.00
N LEU A 96 13.21 4.52 9.09
CA LEU A 96 13.96 3.71 10.06
C LEU A 96 14.50 2.43 9.41
N HIS A 97 13.70 1.76 8.58
CA HIS A 97 14.11 0.50 7.95
C HIS A 97 15.16 0.67 6.83
N ILE A 98 15.10 1.76 6.05
CA ILE A 98 16.03 1.95 4.92
C ILE A 98 17.39 2.49 5.37
N ARG A 99 17.44 3.18 6.53
CA ARG A 99 18.72 3.62 7.13
C ARG A 99 19.62 2.45 7.47
N ASP A 100 19.06 1.32 7.89
CA ASP A 100 19.81 0.12 8.26
C ASP A 100 20.25 -0.74 7.06
N GLU A 101 19.50 -0.77 5.96
CA GLU A 101 19.81 -1.68 4.83
C GLU A 101 20.68 -1.08 3.71
N ASN A 102 20.55 0.21 3.35
CA ASN A 102 21.16 0.75 2.11
C ASN A 102 21.59 2.22 2.17
N GLY A 103 21.55 2.84 3.36
CA GLY A 103 21.85 4.26 3.53
C GLY A 103 20.70 5.19 3.11
N SER A 104 20.67 6.38 3.73
CA SER A 104 19.56 7.34 3.61
C SER A 104 19.27 7.76 2.16
N ALA A 105 20.29 7.92 1.30
CA ALA A 105 20.14 8.44 -0.06
C ALA A 105 19.31 7.52 -0.98
N ALA A 106 19.45 6.20 -0.86
CA ALA A 106 18.69 5.24 -1.66
C ALA A 106 17.18 5.26 -1.32
N ALA A 107 16.85 5.51 -0.04
CA ALA A 107 15.48 5.68 0.43
C ALA A 107 14.78 6.85 -0.26
N HIS A 108 15.43 8.02 -0.21
CA HIS A 108 14.90 9.26 -0.72
C HIS A 108 14.73 9.22 -2.23
N ARG A 109 15.71 8.66 -2.96
CA ARG A 109 15.61 8.49 -4.42
C ARG A 109 14.39 7.66 -4.82
N ARG A 110 14.10 6.57 -4.10
CA ARG A 110 12.95 5.71 -4.39
C ARG A 110 11.62 6.41 -4.08
N LEU A 111 11.55 7.16 -2.99
CA LEU A 111 10.38 7.96 -2.62
C LEU A 111 10.10 9.05 -3.66
N ILE A 112 11.13 9.83 -4.02
CA ILE A 112 11.04 10.90 -5.01
C ILE A 112 10.62 10.32 -6.36
N THR A 113 11.24 9.23 -6.83
CA THR A 113 10.88 8.62 -8.11
C THR A 113 9.39 8.23 -8.17
N ARG A 114 8.84 7.66 -7.09
CA ARG A 114 7.41 7.31 -7.02
C ARG A 114 6.52 8.54 -7.04
N ALA A 115 6.86 9.57 -6.26
CA ALA A 115 6.10 10.82 -6.24
C ALA A 115 6.11 11.51 -7.61
N LEU A 116 7.27 11.58 -8.26
CA LEU A 116 7.46 12.19 -9.56
C LEU A 116 6.72 11.42 -10.66
N LEU A 117 6.76 10.09 -10.64
CA LEU A 117 6.01 9.26 -11.59
C LEU A 117 4.49 9.49 -11.46
N LEU A 118 3.95 9.48 -10.23
CA LEU A 118 2.53 9.75 -9.98
C LEU A 118 2.14 11.18 -10.38
N PHE A 119 3.01 12.15 -10.09
CA PHE A 119 2.82 13.54 -10.50
C PHE A 119 2.77 13.69 -12.03
N LEU A 120 3.74 13.10 -12.75
CA LEU A 120 3.78 13.16 -14.21
C LEU A 120 2.57 12.46 -14.85
N ILE A 121 2.16 11.31 -14.31
CA ILE A 121 0.93 10.64 -14.73
C ILE A 121 -0.26 11.57 -14.52
N GLY A 122 -0.37 12.20 -13.35
CA GLY A 122 -1.43 13.17 -13.06
C GLY A 122 -1.46 14.34 -14.03
N VAL A 123 -0.30 14.96 -14.29
CA VAL A 123 -0.15 16.08 -15.25
C VAL A 123 -0.55 15.65 -16.66
N PHE A 124 -0.15 14.46 -17.10
CA PHE A 124 -0.49 13.93 -18.41
C PHE A 124 -2.00 13.71 -18.57
N PHE A 125 -2.65 13.10 -17.56
CA PHE A 125 -4.10 12.85 -17.61
C PHE A 125 -4.96 14.09 -17.36
N ASN A 126 -4.48 15.09 -16.61
CA ASN A 126 -5.21 16.32 -16.32
C ASN A 126 -5.06 17.39 -17.43
N GLY A 127 -4.35 17.08 -18.52
CA GLY A 127 -4.22 17.98 -19.67
C GLY A 127 -3.18 19.09 -19.50
N GLY A 128 -2.17 18.91 -18.64
CA GLY A 128 -1.07 19.89 -18.46
C GLY A 128 -0.13 20.06 -19.66
N LEU A 129 -0.42 19.41 -20.79
CA LEU A 129 0.24 19.56 -22.09
C LEU A 129 -0.70 20.16 -23.16
N SER A 130 -1.80 20.81 -22.75
CA SER A 130 -2.65 21.61 -23.64
C SER A 130 -2.12 23.02 -23.85
#